data_AF-A0A1H0BP10-F1
#
_entry.id   AF-A0A1H0BP10-F1
#
_cell.length_a   1.000
_cell.length_b   1.000
_cell.length_c   1.000
_cell.angle_alpha   90.00
_cell.angle_beta   90.00
_cell.angle_gamma   90.00
#
_symmetry.space_group_name_H-M   'P 1'
#
loop_
_entity.id
_entity.type
_entity.pdbx_description
1 polymer ?
#
loop_
_entity_poly.entity_id
_entity_poly.type
_entity_poly.pdbx_seq_one_letter_code
_entity_poly.pdbx_strand_id
1 'polypeptide(L)'
;MTGTDGATTGALQDALAEVLNKDLPDLTPTTRLFGDLGLDSTSVIELLMALEDRLGLVIDPDELTPEAFETVGALTGYLDACRPGHEPAR
;
A
#
# COMPACT_ATOMS: atom_id res chain seq x y z
N MET A 1 17.05 12.59 -0.42
CA MET A 1 16.56 11.62 -1.40
C MET A 1 15.86 10.56 -0.57
N THR A 2 14.60 10.79 -0.21
CA THR A 2 13.83 9.88 0.64
C THR A 2 13.52 8.64 -0.19
N GLY A 3 14.39 7.65 -0.10
CA GLY A 3 14.15 6.34 -0.67
C GLY A 3 12.98 5.76 0.09
N THR A 4 11.89 5.47 -0.62
CA THR A 4 10.82 4.60 -0.15
C THR A 4 11.43 3.43 0.60
N ASP A 5 11.19 3.38 1.91
CA ASP A 5 11.79 2.40 2.80
C ASP A 5 11.45 1.00 2.26
N GLY A 6 12.46 0.20 1.92
CA GLY A 6 12.25 -1.12 1.28
C GLY A 6 11.34 -2.04 2.10
N ALA A 7 11.20 -1.78 3.40
CA ALA A 7 10.25 -2.44 4.27
C ALA A 7 8.78 -2.17 3.90
N THR A 8 8.41 -0.93 3.55
CA THR A 8 7.04 -0.57 3.15
C THR A 8 6.68 -1.25 1.82
N THR A 9 7.59 -1.24 0.86
CA THR A 9 7.39 -1.95 -0.42
C THR A 9 7.25 -3.46 -0.21
N GLY A 10 8.06 -4.06 0.67
CA GLY A 10 7.96 -5.48 1.00
C GLY A 10 6.63 -5.86 1.66
N ALA A 11 6.17 -5.04 2.62
CA ALA A 11 4.87 -5.25 3.27
C ALA A 11 3.72 -5.14 2.27
N LEU A 12 3.79 -4.17 1.36
CA LEU A 12 2.81 -4.01 0.29
C LEU A 12 2.81 -5.19 -0.68
N GLN A 13 3.98 -5.68 -1.07
CA GLN A 13 4.10 -6.85 -1.95
C GLN A 13 3.48 -8.09 -1.33
N ASP A 14 3.75 -8.34 -0.05
CA ASP A 14 3.24 -9.53 0.63
C ASP A 14 1.72 -9.44 0.85
N ALA A 15 1.21 -8.26 1.22
CA ALA A 15 -0.23 -8.02 1.30
C ALA A 15 -0.94 -8.18 -0.06
N LEU A 16 -0.34 -7.68 -1.15
CA LEU A 16 -0.88 -7.86 -2.50
C LEU A 16 -0.84 -9.33 -2.94
N ALA A 17 0.23 -10.06 -2.63
CA ALA A 17 0.36 -11.48 -2.98
C ALA A 17 -0.71 -12.33 -2.27
N GLU A 18 -1.01 -12.00 -1.02
CA GLU A 18 -2.05 -12.63 -0.22
C GLU A 18 -3.45 -12.35 -0.77
N VAL A 19 -3.78 -11.07 -0.99
CA VAL A 19 -5.12 -10.65 -1.48
C VAL A 19 -5.37 -11.14 -2.91
N LEU A 20 -4.37 -11.05 -3.79
CA LEU A 20 -4.48 -11.52 -5.18
C LEU A 20 -4.27 -13.03 -5.31
N ASN A 21 -3.91 -13.70 -4.21
CA ASN A 21 -3.60 -15.13 -4.13
C ASN A 21 -2.66 -15.58 -5.26
N LYS A 22 -1.61 -14.79 -5.52
CA LYS A 22 -0.61 -15.04 -6.57
C LYS A 22 0.77 -14.56 -6.16
N ASP A 23 1.80 -15.22 -6.70
CA ASP A 23 3.17 -14.79 -6.53
C ASP A 23 3.42 -13.51 -7.36
N LEU A 24 3.87 -12.46 -6.68
CA LEU A 24 4.17 -11.18 -7.31
C LEU A 24 5.68 -11.03 -7.49
N PRO A 25 6.14 -10.65 -8.69
CA PRO A 25 7.55 -10.31 -8.89
C PRO A 25 7.91 -9.04 -8.11
N ASP A 26 9.20 -8.71 -8.12
CA ASP A 26 9.74 -7.51 -7.46
C ASP A 26 8.95 -6.26 -7.88
N LEU A 27 8.25 -5.65 -6.92
CA LEU A 27 7.39 -4.50 -7.19
C LEU A 27 8.24 -3.24 -7.37
N THR A 28 8.12 -2.62 -8.55
CA THR A 28 8.78 -1.34 -8.83
C THR A 28 7.86 -0.18 -8.48
N PRO A 29 8.37 1.00 -8.11
CA PRO A 29 7.53 2.18 -7.87
C PRO A 29 6.72 2.62 -9.10
N THR A 30 7.09 2.17 -10.30
CA THR A 30 6.37 2.40 -11.56
C THR A 30 5.32 1.34 -11.89
N THR A 31 5.23 0.25 -11.11
CA THR A 31 4.27 -0.83 -11.32
C THR A 31 2.86 -0.35 -10.99
N ARG A 32 1.90 -0.61 -11.89
CA ARG A 32 0.50 -0.17 -11.74
C ARG A 32 -0.34 -1.18 -10.99
N LEU A 33 -0.99 -0.78 -9.90
CA LEU A 33 -1.78 -1.71 -9.06
C LEU A 33 -3.02 -2.22 -9.82
N PHE A 34 -3.86 -1.32 -10.34
CA PHE A 34 -5.04 -1.71 -11.12
C PHE A 34 -4.68 -2.32 -12.49
N GLY A 35 -3.71 -1.73 -13.19
CA GLY A 35 -3.43 -2.07 -14.58
C GLY A 35 -2.53 -3.30 -14.78
N ASP A 36 -1.50 -3.45 -13.95
CA ASP A 36 -0.49 -4.51 -14.10
C ASP A 36 -0.76 -5.67 -13.14
N LEU A 37 -1.12 -5.34 -11.89
CA LEU A 37 -1.43 -6.37 -10.89
C LEU A 37 -2.88 -6.85 -10.96
N GLY A 38 -3.78 -6.11 -11.62
CA GLY A 38 -5.19 -6.45 -11.70
C GLY A 38 -5.90 -6.31 -10.35
N LEU A 39 -5.53 -5.28 -9.58
CA LEU A 39 -6.23 -4.96 -8.33
C LEU A 39 -7.70 -4.62 -8.62
N ASP A 40 -8.62 -5.21 -7.87
CA ASP A 40 -10.06 -4.91 -7.97
C ASP A 40 -10.53 -4.03 -6.80
N SER A 41 -11.67 -3.34 -6.95
CA SER A 41 -12.23 -2.47 -5.89
C SER A 41 -12.48 -3.21 -4.56
N THR A 42 -12.81 -4.50 -4.62
CA THR A 42 -12.96 -5.35 -3.43
C THR A 42 -11.61 -5.65 -2.79
N SER A 43 -10.64 -6.05 -3.62
CA SER A 43 -9.26 -6.34 -3.20
C SER A 43 -8.55 -5.10 -2.64
N VAL A 44 -8.92 -3.89 -3.05
CA VAL A 44 -8.42 -2.65 -2.44
C VAL A 44 -8.71 -2.66 -0.93
N ILE A 45 -9.95 -2.90 -0.53
CA ILE A 45 -10.34 -2.84 0.89
C ILE A 45 -9.62 -3.92 1.70
N GLU A 46 -9.50 -5.13 1.15
CA GLU A 46 -8.74 -6.23 1.77
C GLU A 46 -7.25 -5.88 1.91
N LEU A 47 -6.67 -5.27 0.87
CA LEU A 47 -5.29 -4.79 0.87
C LEU A 47 -5.06 -3.74 1.95
N LEU A 48 -5.97 -2.77 2.09
CA LEU A 48 -5.87 -1.74 3.12
C LEU A 48 -5.86 -2.35 4.52
N MET A 49 -6.81 -3.25 4.82
CA MET A 49 -6.87 -3.93 6.10
C MET A 49 -5.60 -4.74 6.40
N ALA A 50 -5.07 -5.45 5.40
CA ALA A 50 -3.83 -6.22 5.54
C ALA A 50 -2.63 -5.30 5.78
N LEU A 51 -2.55 -4.17 5.10
CA LEU A 51 -1.50 -3.16 5.28
C LEU A 51 -1.57 -2.52 6.67
N GLU A 52 -2.76 -2.16 7.14
CA GLU A 52 -3.00 -1.61 8.47
C GLU A 52 -2.50 -2.56 9.57
N ASP A 53 -2.85 -3.84 9.50
CA ASP A 53 -2.41 -4.87 10.45
C ASP A 53 -0.88 -5.07 10.42
N ARG A 54 -0.29 -5.17 9.22
CA ARG A 54 1.14 -5.42 9.02
C ARG A 54 2.03 -4.26 9.44
N LEU A 55 1.61 -3.04 9.10
CA LEU A 55 2.37 -1.83 9.36
C LEU A 55 1.99 -1.16 10.69
N GLY A 56 0.89 -1.60 11.31
CA GLY A 56 0.37 -1.04 12.56
C GLY A 56 -0.10 0.41 12.41
N LEU A 57 -0.66 0.76 11.24
CA LEU A 57 -1.14 2.10 10.91
C LEU A 57 -2.64 2.05 10.62
N VAL A 58 -3.26 3.23 10.56
CA VAL A 58 -4.67 3.39 10.17
C VAL A 58 -4.68 4.10 8.83
N ILE A 59 -5.31 3.48 7.83
CA ILE A 59 -5.44 4.04 6.48
C ILE A 59 -6.87 4.51 6.32
N ASP A 60 -7.06 5.80 6.11
CA ASP A 60 -8.39 6.33 5.84
C ASP A 60 -8.69 6.27 4.32
N PRO A 61 -9.64 5.45 3.87
CA PRO A 61 -9.98 5.34 2.45
C PRO A 61 -10.55 6.64 1.87
N ASP A 62 -11.02 7.56 2.72
CA ASP A 62 -11.50 8.88 2.29
C ASP A 62 -10.32 9.83 1.96
N GLU A 63 -9.18 9.66 2.63
CA GLU A 63 -7.95 10.42 2.34
C GLU A 63 -7.13 9.83 1.19
N LEU A 64 -7.41 8.58 0.80
CA LEU A 64 -6.76 7.92 -0.31
C LEU A 64 -7.27 8.44 -1.65
N THR A 65 -6.40 9.13 -2.38
CA THR A 65 -6.72 9.55 -3.74
C THR A 65 -6.61 8.38 -4.72
N PRO A 66 -7.36 8.40 -5.84
CA PRO A 66 -7.21 7.41 -6.91
C PRO A 66 -5.78 7.30 -7.44
N GLU A 67 -5.02 8.41 -7.38
CA GLU A 67 -3.63 8.50 -7.77
C GLU A 67 -2.70 7.69 -6.85
N ALA A 68 -3.03 7.59 -5.55
CA ALA A 68 -2.30 6.76 -4.60
C ALA A 68 -2.34 5.27 -5.01
N PHE A 69 -3.43 4.84 -5.61
CA PHE A 69 -3.59 3.48 -6.12
C PHE A 69 -3.14 3.32 -7.59
N GLU A 70 -2.65 4.37 -8.24
CA GLU A 70 -2.19 4.26 -9.62
C GLU A 70 -0.92 3.40 -9.70
N THR A 71 0.00 3.60 -8.77
CA THR A 71 1.29 2.90 -8.73
C THR A 71 1.71 2.51 -7.33
N VAL A 72 2.56 1.47 -7.24
CA VAL A 72 3.19 1.03 -6.00
C VAL A 72 3.95 2.18 -5.32
N GLY A 73 4.63 3.04 -6.09
CA GLY A 73 5.38 4.16 -5.54
C GLY A 73 4.49 5.22 -4.88
N ALA A 74 3.33 5.49 -5.46
CA ALA A 74 2.36 6.42 -4.89
C ALA A 74 1.78 5.88 -3.58
N LEU A 75 1.39 4.60 -3.55
CA LEU A 75 0.83 3.98 -2.35
C LEU A 75 1.86 3.87 -1.23
N THR A 76 3.06 3.38 -1.51
CA THR A 76 4.14 3.28 -0.52
C THR A 76 4.57 4.66 0.00
N GLY A 77 4.59 5.68 -0.86
CA GLY A 77 4.82 7.07 -0.43
C GLY A 77 3.74 7.60 0.50
N TYR A 78 2.47 7.27 0.23
CA TYR A 78 1.37 7.60 1.14
C TYR A 78 1.50 6.86 2.47
N LEU A 79 1.77 5.56 2.47
CA LEU A 79 1.96 4.76 3.69
C LEU A 79 3.13 5.27 4.54
N ASP A 80 4.22 5.70 3.91
CA ASP A 80 5.37 6.28 4.61
C ASP A 80 5.03 7.64 5.23
N ALA A 81 4.20 8.45 4.55
CA ALA A 81 3.68 9.70 5.10
C ALA A 81 2.69 9.47 6.26
N CYS A 82 1.96 8.35 6.23
CA CYS A 82 1.02 7.94 7.27
C CYS A 82 1.71 7.34 8.51
N ARG A 83 2.99 6.93 8.40
CA ARG A 83 3.74 6.38 9.55
C ARG A 83 3.77 7.42 10.67
N PRO A 84 3.29 7.06 11.87
CA PRO A 84 3.17 8.03 12.94
C PRO A 84 4.56 8.44 13.47
N GLY A 85 4.87 9.72 13.28
CA GLY A 85 5.36 10.59 14.34
C GLY A 85 4.22 11.35 15.06
N HIS A 86 2.96 10.91 14.97
CA HIS A 86 1.82 11.63 15.54
C HIS A 86 0.85 10.69 16.27
N GLU A 87 0.75 10.89 17.58
CA GLU A 87 -0.23 10.28 18.51
C GLU A 87 -1.68 10.47 18.03
N PRO A 88 -2.53 9.43 18.06
CA PRO A 88 -3.97 9.63 18.14
C PRO A 88 -4.33 9.78 19.62
N ALA A 89 -4.38 11.01 20.11
CA ALA A 89 -4.91 11.32 21.44
C ALA A 89 -6.01 12.38 21.35
N ARG A 90 -7.26 11.93 21.14
CA ARG A 90 -8.40 12.55 21.81
C ARG A 90 -9.63 11.67 21.88
#